data_AF-A0A0M2GWE5-F1
#
_entry.id   AF-A0A0M2GWE5-F1
#
_cell.length_a   1.000
_cell.length_b   1.000
_cell.length_c   1.000
_cell.angle_alpha   90.00
_cell.angle_beta   90.00
_cell.angle_gamma   90.00
#
_symmetry.space_group_name_H-M   'P 1'
#
loop_
_entity.id
_entity.type
_entity.pdbx_description
1 polymer ?
#
loop_
_entity_poly.entity_id
_entity_poly.type
_entity_poly.pdbx_seq_one_letter_code
_entity_poly.pdbx_strand_id
1 'polypeptide(L)'
;MIHDMDAIAWTILGAVGAVAITLVACAPALKRDQLRRQTAGSAGGALAGIGSGFDAVWRPSAEDANAQWEAQIELPAPAPSPGDGGSIDDGSIVIDLDD
;
A
#
# COMPACT_ATOMS: atom_id res chain seq x y z
N MET A 1 2.34 50.77 6.90
CA MET A 1 2.56 50.04 5.63
C MET A 1 3.75 49.08 5.69
N ILE A 2 4.98 49.51 6.03
CA ILE A 2 6.13 48.59 6.20
C ILE A 2 5.96 47.66 7.43
N HIS A 3 5.55 48.19 8.58
CA HIS A 3 5.34 47.38 9.79
C HIS A 3 4.22 46.35 9.66
N ASP A 4 3.21 46.61 8.83
CA ASP A 4 2.10 45.69 8.60
C ASP A 4 2.53 44.50 7.72
N MET A 5 3.45 44.74 6.77
CA MET A 5 4.02 43.70 5.91
C MET A 5 4.87 42.70 6.70
N ASP A 6 5.65 43.18 7.66
CA ASP A 6 6.47 42.31 8.52
C ASP A 6 5.60 41.42 9.42
N ALA A 7 4.52 41.96 9.99
CA ALA A 7 3.58 41.18 10.80
C ALA A 7 2.89 40.08 9.97
N ILE A 8 2.52 40.38 8.72
CA ILE A 8 1.95 39.39 7.81
C ILE A 8 2.99 38.31 7.46
N ALA A 9 4.24 38.69 7.18
CA ALA A 9 5.30 37.72 6.88
C ALA A 9 5.55 36.76 8.05
N TRP A 10 5.60 37.26 9.29
CA TRP A 10 5.79 36.43 10.48
C TRP A 10 4.60 35.53 10.78
N THR A 11 3.37 35.99 10.55
CA THR A 11 2.17 35.15 10.72
C THR A 11 2.11 34.03 9.68
N ILE A 12 2.44 34.32 8.41
CA ILE A 12 2.55 33.29 7.36
C ILE A 12 3.65 32.28 7.70
N LEU A 13 4.84 32.76 8.09
CA LEU A 13 5.94 31.87 8.45
C LEU A 13 5.60 30.99 9.65
N GLY A 14 4.95 31.56 10.67
CA GLY A 14 4.46 30.81 11.83
C GLY A 14 3.41 29.76 11.44
N ALA A 15 2.46 30.11 10.56
CA ALA A 15 1.45 29.19 10.08
C ALA A 15 2.06 28.02 9.28
N VAL A 16 2.99 28.29 8.38
CA VAL A 16 3.72 27.26 7.62
C VAL A 16 4.52 26.35 8.55
N GLY A 17 5.23 26.93 9.53
CA GLY A 17 5.98 26.17 10.53
C GLY A 17 5.08 25.29 11.39
N ALA A 18 3.93 25.81 11.83
CA ALA A 18 2.96 25.05 12.60
C ALA A 18 2.41 23.86 11.80
N VAL A 19 2.02 24.07 10.54
CA VAL A 19 1.55 23.00 9.65
C VAL A 19 2.62 21.92 9.47
N ALA A 20 3.88 22.31 9.22
CA ALA A 20 4.98 21.37 9.07
C ALA A 20 5.20 20.53 10.34
N ILE A 21 5.19 21.17 11.51
CA ILE A 21 5.34 20.49 12.81
C ILE A 21 4.16 19.52 13.04
N THR A 22 2.92 19.95 12.76
CA THR A 22 1.74 19.09 12.89
C THR A 22 1.84 17.87 11.97
N LEU A 23 2.24 18.03 10.71
CA LEU A 23 2.41 16.91 9.79
C LEU A 23 3.47 15.92 10.27
N VAL A 24 4.63 16.40 10.73
CA VAL A 24 5.70 15.55 11.26
C VAL A 24 5.24 14.81 12.53
N ALA A 25 4.58 15.50 13.44
CA ALA A 25 4.06 14.90 14.67
C ALA A 25 2.96 13.87 14.40
N CYS A 26 2.10 14.11 13.42
CA CYS A 26 1.01 13.20 13.05
C CYS A 26 1.46 12.07 12.11
N ALA A 27 2.62 12.17 11.46
CA ALA A 27 3.11 11.18 10.49
C ALA A 27 3.08 9.72 11.00
N PRO A 28 3.50 9.39 12.25
CA PRO A 28 3.45 8.02 12.74
C PRO A 28 2.02 7.50 12.92
N ALA A 29 1.10 8.36 13.35
CA ALA A 29 -0.29 8.02 13.55
C ALA A 29 -1.01 7.82 12.21
N LEU A 30 -0.77 8.71 11.25
CA LEU A 30 -1.29 8.63 9.88
C LEU A 30 -0.80 7.35 9.19
N LYS A 31 0.50 7.02 9.31
CA LYS A 31 1.07 5.78 8.76
C LYS A 31 0.42 4.53 9.36
N ARG A 32 0.20 4.50 10.68
CA ARG A 32 -0.44 3.36 11.37
C ARG A 32 -1.90 3.19 10.96
N ASP A 33 -2.64 4.29 10.83
CA ASP A 33 -4.03 4.26 10.39
C ASP A 33 -4.14 3.82 8.92
N GLN A 34 -3.23 4.28 8.08
CA GLN A 34 -3.15 3.88 6.67
C GLN A 34 -2.84 2.38 6.52
N LEU A 35 -1.88 1.85 7.29
CA LEU A 35 -1.60 0.40 7.32
C LEU A 35 -2.82 -0.40 7.77
N ARG A 36 -3.54 0.06 8.80
CA ARG A 36 -4.79 -0.60 9.26
C ARG A 36 -5.85 -0.64 8.16
N ARG A 37 -6.04 0.46 7.43
CA ARG A 37 -7.00 0.55 6.32
C ARG A 37 -6.60 -0.31 5.13
N GLN A 38 -5.30 -0.42 4.84
CA GLN A 38 -4.75 -1.31 3.81
C GLN A 38 -5.00 -2.78 4.15
N THR A 39 -4.74 -3.20 5.40
CA THR A 39 -5.03 -4.56 5.85
C THR A 39 -6.52 -4.89 5.92
N ALA A 40 -7.38 -3.87 6.06
CA ALA A 40 -8.83 -4.01 6.09
C ALA A 40 -9.50 -3.95 4.70
N GLY A 41 -8.73 -3.89 3.60
CA GLY A 41 -9.26 -3.82 2.23
C GLY A 41 -9.93 -2.48 1.87
N SER A 42 -9.80 -1.45 2.70
CA SER A 42 -10.44 -0.14 2.54
C SER A 42 -9.42 0.95 2.17
N ALA A 43 -8.49 0.64 1.25
CA ALA A 43 -7.45 1.56 0.80
C ALA A 43 -7.99 2.54 -0.25
N GLY A 44 -8.89 3.44 0.16
CA GLY A 44 -9.51 4.46 -0.72
C GLY A 44 -9.82 5.75 0.03
N GLY A 45 -8.79 6.43 0.54
CA GLY A 45 -8.93 7.74 1.19
C GLY A 45 -8.48 8.89 0.28
N ALA A 46 -9.06 10.08 0.44
CA ALA A 46 -8.83 11.27 -0.40
C ALA A 46 -7.36 11.74 -0.55
N LEU A 47 -6.44 11.26 0.31
CA LEU A 47 -5.01 11.56 0.24
C LEU A 47 -4.15 10.40 -0.30
N ALA A 48 -4.77 9.26 -0.64
CA ALA A 48 -4.05 8.08 -1.13
C ALA A 48 -3.25 8.37 -2.41
N GLY A 49 -3.76 9.24 -3.30
CA GLY A 49 -3.06 9.65 -4.52
C GLY A 49 -1.99 10.73 -4.32
N ILE A 50 -2.01 11.47 -3.20
CA ILE A 50 -0.98 12.48 -2.90
C ILE A 50 0.27 11.79 -2.36
N GLY A 51 0.11 10.78 -1.50
CA GLY A 51 1.24 10.01 -0.97
C GLY A 51 1.99 9.18 -2.01
N SER A 52 1.29 8.61 -3.00
CA SER A 52 1.91 7.77 -4.03
C SER A 52 2.85 8.57 -4.96
N GLY A 53 2.48 9.80 -5.32
CA GLY A 53 3.32 10.67 -6.15
C GLY A 53 4.62 11.11 -5.47
N PHE A 54 4.60 11.30 -4.14
CA PHE A 54 5.82 11.55 -3.38
C PHE A 54 6.60 10.26 -3.11
N ASP A 55 5.97 9.10 -2.90
CA ASP A 55 6.73 7.84 -2.70
C ASP A 55 7.57 7.50 -3.94
N ALA A 56 7.11 7.81 -5.17
CA ALA A 56 7.88 7.59 -6.40
C ALA A 56 9.24 8.32 -6.45
N VAL A 57 9.36 9.50 -5.83
CA VAL A 57 10.61 10.27 -5.83
C VAL A 57 11.58 9.77 -4.74
N TRP A 58 11.10 9.18 -3.65
CA TRP A 58 11.92 8.71 -2.53
C TRP A 58 12.11 7.17 -2.51
N ARG A 59 11.22 6.41 -3.17
CA ARG A 59 11.22 4.94 -3.32
C ARG A 59 10.69 4.55 -4.72
N PRO A 60 11.43 4.85 -5.79
CA PRO A 60 11.03 4.52 -7.16
C PRO A 60 10.83 3.02 -7.40
N SER A 61 11.47 2.13 -6.63
CA SER A 61 11.35 0.68 -6.78
C SER A 61 10.15 0.05 -6.05
N ALA A 62 9.30 0.84 -5.39
CA ALA A 62 8.17 0.30 -4.65
C ALA A 62 7.11 -0.33 -5.56
N GLU A 63 6.86 0.28 -6.72
CA GLU A 63 5.94 -0.24 -7.74
C GLU A 63 6.47 -1.54 -8.36
N ASP A 64 7.77 -1.59 -8.70
CA ASP A 64 8.41 -2.79 -9.23
C ASP A 64 8.40 -3.95 -8.23
N ALA A 65 8.61 -3.66 -6.94
CA ALA A 65 8.58 -4.67 -5.88
C ALA A 65 7.18 -5.26 -5.69
N ASN A 66 6.12 -4.47 -5.86
CA ASN A 66 4.76 -4.95 -5.77
C ASN A 66 4.40 -5.80 -7.00
N ALA A 67 4.80 -5.36 -8.20
CA ALA A 67 4.60 -6.12 -9.43
C ALA A 67 5.35 -7.48 -9.40
N GLN A 68 6.58 -7.51 -8.87
CA GLN A 68 7.33 -8.76 -8.68
C GLN A 68 6.69 -9.67 -7.63
N TRP A 69 6.07 -9.11 -6.59
CA TRP A 69 5.38 -9.88 -5.56
C TRP A 69 4.08 -10.49 -6.11
N GLU A 70 3.28 -9.72 -6.85
CA GLU A 70 2.08 -10.21 -7.56
C GLU A 70 2.42 -11.33 -8.54
N ALA A 71 3.51 -11.18 -9.31
CA ALA A 71 3.98 -12.22 -10.23
C ALA A 71 4.44 -13.52 -9.55
N GLN A 72 4.77 -13.48 -8.25
CA GLN A 72 5.19 -14.65 -7.48
C GLN A 72 4.03 -15.35 -6.75
N ILE A 73 2.85 -14.73 -6.66
CA ILE A 73 1.69 -15.31 -5.95
C ILE A 73 0.98 -16.38 -6.80
N GLU A 74 1.05 -16.30 -8.13
CA GLU A 74 0.58 -17.37 -9.01
C GLU A 74 1.60 -18.52 -9.04
N LEU A 75 1.69 -19.26 -7.94
CA LEU A 75 2.24 -20.60 -7.97
C LEU A 75 1.17 -21.52 -8.57
N PRO A 76 1.38 -22.09 -9.78
CA PRO A 76 0.51 -23.17 -10.23
C PRO A 76 0.52 -24.25 -9.14
N ALA A 77 -0.64 -24.83 -8.85
CA ALA A 77 -0.74 -25.91 -7.88
C ALA A 77 0.38 -26.93 -8.17
N PRO A 78 1.11 -27.39 -7.14
CA PRO A 78 2.19 -28.34 -7.35
C PRO A 78 1.67 -29.48 -8.20
N ALA A 79 2.41 -29.83 -9.26
CA ALA A 79 2.00 -30.90 -10.16
C ALA A 79 1.71 -32.15 -9.31
N PRO A 80 0.55 -32.82 -9.51
CA PRO A 80 0.20 -33.98 -8.71
C PRO A 80 1.33 -34.99 -8.77
N SER A 81 1.70 -35.54 -7.62
CA SER A 81 2.74 -36.56 -7.59
C SER A 81 2.23 -37.82 -8.31
N PRO A 82 3.08 -38.58 -9.03
CA PRO A 82 2.65 -39.86 -9.60
C PRO A 82 2.21 -40.80 -8.47
N GLY A 83 0.89 -40.89 -8.23
CA GLY A 83 0.30 -41.63 -7.11
C GLY A 83 -0.61 -40.82 -6.19
N ASP A 84 -0.68 -39.48 -6.29
CA ASP A 84 -1.74 -38.69 -5.66
C ASP A 84 -3.08 -39.05 -6.31
N GLY A 85 -4.06 -39.43 -5.49
CA GLY A 85 -5.33 -40.02 -5.91
C GLY A 85 -6.15 -39.15 -6.86
N GLY A 86 -5.89 -39.28 -8.16
CA GLY A 86 -6.73 -38.80 -9.23
C GLY A 86 -6.81 -39.86 -10.30
N SER A 87 -8.01 -40.42 -10.51
CA SER A 87 -8.26 -41.34 -11.62
C SER A 87 -8.93 -40.56 -12.76
N ILE A 88 -8.56 -40.88 -14.00
CA ILE A 88 -9.28 -40.43 -15.18
C ILE A 88 -10.31 -41.52 -15.48
N ASP A 89 -11.58 -41.21 -15.31
CA ASP A 89 -12.69 -42.09 -15.69
C ASP A 89 -13.52 -41.41 -16.79
N ASP A 90 -13.73 -42.12 -17.89
CA ASP A 90 -14.48 -41.68 -19.07
C ASP A 90 -14.17 -40.25 -19.56
N GLY A 91 -12.89 -39.85 -19.53
CA GLY A 91 -12.44 -38.53 -19.98
C GLY A 91 -12.70 -37.37 -18.99
N SER A 92 -13.21 -37.66 -17.80
CA SER A 92 -13.36 -36.70 -16.70
C SER A 92 -12.34 -36.98 -15.59
N ILE A 93 -11.83 -35.91 -14.98
CA ILE A 93 -10.91 -36.01 -13.83
C ILE A 93 -11.78 -36.15 -12.57
N VAL A 94 -11.59 -37.25 -11.84
CA VAL A 94 -12.23 -37.49 -10.53
C VAL A 94 -11.17 -37.40 -9.44
N ILE A 95 -11.39 -36.53 -8.45
CA ILE A 95 -10.54 -36.36 -7.27
C ILE A 95 -11.32 -36.91 -6.08
N ASP A 96 -10.86 -38.03 -5.52
CA ASP A 96 -11.39 -38.54 -4.25
C ASP A 96 -10.69 -37.81 -3.11
N LEU A 97 -11.48 -37.09 -2.31
CA LEU A 97 -11.03 -36.39 -1.12
C LEU A 97 -11.28 -37.31 0.09
N ASP A 98 -10.41 -38.29 0.29
CA ASP A 98 -10.33 -38.98 1.59
C ASP A 98 -9.31 -38.22 2.47
N ASP A 99 -9.81 -37.70 3.61
CA ASP A 99 -9.21 -36.83 4.65
C ASP A 99 -7.72 -36.40 4.52
#